data_AF-A0A661MF44-F1
#
_entry.id   AF-A0A661MF44-F1
#
_cell.length_a   1.000
_cell.length_b   1.000
_cell.length_c   1.000
_cell.angle_alpha   90.00
_cell.angle_beta   90.00
_cell.angle_gamma   90.00
#
_symmetry.space_group_name_H-M   'P 1'
#
loop_
_entity.id
_entity.type
_entity.pdbx_description
1 polymer ?
#
loop_
_entity_poly.entity_id
_entity_poly.type
_entity_poly.pdbx_seq_one_letter_code
_entity_poly.pdbx_strand_id
1 'polypeptide(L)'
;MGVGRIGLSFDDVQTNRGDTPGLRSYADSSIPRDRGDELGVFHMGSTAIVMTPPECKLDVVAQAGASIRMGEAMATGGVDER
;
A
#
# COMPACT_ATOMS: atom_id res chain seq x y z
N MET A 1 0.58 -20.07 -6.74
CA MET A 1 1.13 -19.62 -5.45
C MET A 1 0.96 -18.11 -5.37
N GLY A 2 0.34 -17.61 -4.30
CA GLY A 2 0.43 -16.21 -3.93
C GLY A 2 -0.93 -15.54 -3.71
N VAL A 3 -1.24 -15.26 -2.45
CA VAL A 3 -2.10 -14.14 -2.08
C VAL A 3 -1.73 -13.69 -0.68
N GLY A 4 -1.13 -12.50 -0.59
CA GLY A 4 -0.64 -11.96 0.67
C GLY A 4 -1.73 -11.13 1.32
N ARG A 5 -2.03 -11.42 2.57
CA ARG A 5 -2.94 -10.63 3.38
C ARG A 5 -2.11 -9.62 4.16
N ILE A 6 -2.53 -8.37 4.14
CA ILE A 6 -1.95 -7.31 4.97
C ILE A 6 -2.92 -7.07 6.12
N GLY A 7 -2.41 -7.04 7.35
CA GLY A 7 -3.12 -6.56 8.53
C GLY A 7 -2.41 -5.35 9.12
N LEU A 8 -3.17 -4.41 9.68
CA LEU A 8 -2.62 -3.33 10.50
C LEU A 8 -2.73 -3.72 11.97
N SER A 9 -1.74 -3.36 12.79
CA SER A 9 -1.74 -3.70 14.23
C SER A 9 -2.68 -2.81 15.06
N PHE A 10 -3.28 -1.80 14.44
CA PHE A 10 -4.08 -0.76 15.09
C PHE A 10 -5.44 -0.51 14.41
N ASP A 11 -5.76 -1.24 13.33
CA ASP A 11 -7.05 -1.18 12.65
C ASP A 11 -7.41 -2.59 12.17
N ASP A 12 -8.69 -2.95 12.20
CA ASP A 12 -9.20 -4.23 11.70
C ASP A 12 -9.35 -4.19 10.17
N VAL A 13 -8.24 -3.88 9.50
CA VAL A 13 -8.11 -3.90 8.05
C VAL A 13 -7.44 -5.19 7.65
N GLN A 14 -8.08 -5.91 6.73
CA GLN A 14 -7.47 -7.06 6.06
C GLN A 14 -7.67 -6.94 4.56
N THR A 15 -6.57 -6.98 3.81
CA THR A 15 -6.64 -7.03 2.35
C THR A 15 -7.08 -8.41 1.86
N ASN A 16 -7.50 -8.48 0.59
CA ASN A 16 -7.86 -9.73 -0.08
C ASN A 16 -9.04 -10.48 0.57
N ARG A 17 -10.06 -9.74 1.00
CA ARG A 17 -11.35 -10.27 1.46
C ARG A 17 -12.47 -10.13 0.41
N GLY A 18 -12.18 -9.54 -0.75
CA GLY A 18 -13.20 -9.19 -1.76
C GLY A 18 -13.89 -7.86 -1.50
N ASP A 19 -13.34 -7.04 -0.60
CA ASP A 19 -13.86 -5.71 -0.28
C ASP A 19 -13.63 -4.71 -1.42
N THR A 20 -14.48 -3.68 -1.50
CA THR A 20 -14.34 -2.57 -2.44
C THR A 20 -13.08 -1.74 -2.12
N PRO A 21 -12.31 -1.29 -3.14
CA PRO A 21 -11.20 -0.36 -2.93
C PRO A 21 -11.66 0.92 -2.22
N GLY A 22 -10.82 1.45 -1.32
CA GLY A 22 -11.16 2.65 -0.56
C GLY A 22 -9.94 3.33 0.06
N LEU A 23 -10.12 4.59 0.44
CA LEU A 23 -9.13 5.39 1.17
C LEU A 23 -9.49 5.40 2.65
N ARG A 24 -8.52 5.09 3.53
CA ARG A 24 -8.61 5.37 4.96
C ARG A 24 -7.65 6.48 5.34
N SER A 25 -8.18 7.49 6.02
CA SER A 25 -7.40 8.56 6.62
C SER A 25 -7.37 8.36 8.13
N TYR A 26 -6.18 8.38 8.72
CA TYR A 26 -5.97 8.39 10.16
C TYR A 26 -5.50 9.78 10.65
N ALA A 27 -5.66 10.83 9.83
CA ALA A 27 -5.15 12.16 10.14
C ALA A 27 -5.74 12.76 11.43
N ASP A 28 -6.99 12.42 11.75
CA ASP A 28 -7.73 12.96 12.90
C ASP A 28 -7.58 12.10 14.17
N SER A 29 -6.85 10.97 14.10
CA SER A 29 -6.64 10.07 15.22
C SER A 29 -5.17 9.71 15.34
N SER A 30 -4.50 10.27 16.34
CA SER A 30 -3.13 9.85 16.65
C SER A 30 -3.15 8.38 17.06
N ILE A 31 -2.43 7.53 16.33
CA ILE A 31 -2.22 6.13 16.70
C ILE A 31 -0.92 6.08 17.52
N PRO A 32 -0.98 6.06 18.87
CA PRO A 32 0.22 6.03 19.70
C PRO A 32 0.99 4.72 19.45
N ARG A 33 2.28 4.84 19.13
CA ARG A 33 3.22 3.73 18.88
C ARG A 33 4.57 4.09 19.50
N ASP A 34 5.19 3.12 20.15
CA ASP A 34 6.55 3.22 20.64
C ASP A 34 7.57 2.88 19.54
N ARG A 35 8.83 3.28 19.75
CA ARG A 35 9.91 2.93 18.83
C ARG A 35 10.11 1.41 18.83
N GLY A 36 9.92 0.80 17.67
CA GLY A 36 10.06 -0.65 17.49
C GLY A 36 8.73 -1.41 17.55
N ASP A 37 7.62 -0.72 17.74
CA ASP A 37 6.29 -1.34 17.69
C ASP A 37 5.94 -1.84 16.29
N GLU A 38 5.25 -2.98 16.26
CA GLU A 38 4.71 -3.55 15.03
C GLU A 38 3.63 -2.64 14.44
N LEU A 39 3.74 -2.29 13.16
CA LEU A 39 2.75 -1.49 12.43
C LEU A 39 1.73 -2.34 11.66
N GLY A 40 2.10 -3.57 11.34
CA GLY A 40 1.29 -4.49 10.57
C GLY A 40 2.05 -5.73 10.16
N VAL A 41 1.32 -6.73 9.67
CA VAL A 41 1.86 -8.03 9.28
C VAL A 41 1.56 -8.30 7.82
N PHE A 42 2.59 -8.70 7.08
CA PHE A 42 2.45 -9.27 5.73
C PHE A 42 2.36 -10.78 5.85
N HIS A 43 1.16 -11.31 5.73
CA HIS A 43 0.97 -12.74 5.55
C HIS A 43 1.38 -13.11 4.12
N MET A 44 2.03 -14.27 3.97
CA MET A 44 2.69 -14.70 2.74
C MET A 44 1.83 -14.52 1.47
N GLY A 45 2.22 -13.54 0.66
CA GLY A 45 1.91 -13.38 -0.76
C GLY A 45 2.20 -11.96 -1.22
N SER A 46 2.16 -11.74 -2.54
CA SER A 46 2.80 -10.62 -3.24
C SER A 46 2.17 -9.25 -2.94
N THR A 47 2.52 -8.67 -1.80
CA THR A 47 2.32 -7.25 -1.51
C THR A 47 3.63 -6.50 -1.80
N ALA A 48 3.56 -5.45 -2.61
CA ALA A 48 4.64 -4.49 -2.77
C ALA A 48 4.24 -3.16 -2.12
N ILE A 49 5.10 -2.61 -1.26
CA ILE A 49 4.98 -1.24 -0.74
C ILE A 49 6.08 -0.41 -1.40
N VAL A 50 5.67 0.68 -2.04
CA VAL A 50 6.59 1.64 -2.66
C VAL A 50 6.54 2.91 -1.83
N MET A 51 7.66 3.24 -1.19
CA MET A 51 7.85 4.49 -0.48
C MET A 51 8.63 5.45 -1.38
N THR A 52 8.16 6.69 -1.49
CA THR A 52 8.83 7.72 -2.28
C THR A 52 9.00 9.00 -1.46
N PRO A 53 10.00 9.84 -1.78
CA PRO A 53 10.10 11.19 -1.20
C PRO A 53 8.86 12.03 -1.52
N PRO A 54 8.50 13.03 -0.67
CA PRO A 54 7.32 13.88 -0.90
C PRO A 54 7.30 14.57 -2.27
N GLU A 55 8.47 14.96 -2.78
CA GLU A 55 8.66 15.56 -4.10
C GLU A 55 8.45 14.60 -5.28
N CYS A 56 8.39 13.29 -5.04
CA CYS A 56 8.10 12.30 -6.07
C CYS A 56 6.58 12.19 -6.29
N LYS A 57 6.11 12.69 -7.43
CA LYS A 57 4.72 12.52 -7.83
C LYS A 57 4.57 11.20 -8.58
N LEU A 58 3.80 10.28 -8.02
CA LEU A 58 3.41 9.03 -8.65
C LEU A 58 2.05 9.18 -9.31
N ASP A 59 1.98 8.90 -10.61
CA ASP A 59 0.75 8.70 -11.35
C ASP A 59 0.46 7.19 -11.47
N VAL A 60 -0.65 6.75 -10.87
CA VAL A 60 -1.02 5.33 -10.86
C VAL A 60 -1.75 5.01 -12.16
N VAL A 61 -1.05 4.32 -13.05
CA VAL A 61 -1.58 3.91 -14.36
C VAL A 61 -2.33 2.58 -14.30
N ALA A 62 -2.12 1.79 -13.26
CA ALA A 62 -2.87 0.56 -13.04
C ALA A 62 -4.30 0.86 -12.58
N GLN A 63 -5.27 0.25 -13.26
CA GLN A 63 -6.67 0.29 -12.82
C GLN A 63 -6.91 -0.71 -11.68
N ALA A 64 -7.53 -0.25 -10.60
CA ALA A 64 -7.89 -1.12 -9.48
C ALA A 64 -8.76 -2.31 -9.94
N GLY A 65 -8.36 -3.51 -9.53
CA GLY A 65 -9.04 -4.77 -9.89
C GLY A 65 -8.70 -5.33 -11.28
N ALA A 66 -7.94 -4.60 -12.10
CA ALA A 66 -7.48 -5.11 -13.40
C ALA A 66 -6.30 -6.09 -13.22
N SER A 67 -6.16 -7.02 -14.17
CA SER A 67 -5.00 -7.89 -14.24
C SER A 67 -3.76 -7.10 -14.69
N ILE A 68 -2.61 -7.36 -14.07
CA ILE A 68 -1.33 -6.81 -14.49
C ILE A 68 -0.37 -7.92 -14.91
N ARG A 69 0.43 -7.69 -15.96
CA ARG A 69 1.47 -8.62 -16.42
C ARG A 69 2.78 -8.40 -15.65
N MET A 70 3.57 -9.46 -15.51
CA MET A 70 4.93 -9.31 -14.98
C MET A 70 5.75 -8.40 -15.90
N GLY A 71 6.36 -7.36 -15.31
CA GLY A 71 7.10 -6.32 -16.02
C GLY A 71 6.26 -5.16 -16.55
N GLU A 72 4.94 -5.18 -16.36
CA GLU A 72 4.07 -4.04 -16.67
C GLU A 72 4.10 -3.00 -15.53
N ALA A 73 4.15 -1.72 -15.90
CA ALA A 73 4.25 -0.63 -14.92
C ALA A 73 2.92 -0.40 -14.20
N MET A 74 2.94 -0.34 -12.87
CA MET A 74 1.76 0.02 -12.05
C MET A 74 1.60 1.52 -11.86
N ALA A 75 2.71 2.24 -11.89
CA ALA A 75 2.77 3.69 -11.72
C ALA A 75 3.96 4.24 -12.50
N THR A 76 3.83 5.46 -12.97
CA THR A 76 4.93 6.28 -13.49
C THR A 76 5.17 7.42 -12.52
N GLY A 77 6.40 7.92 -12.45
CA GLY A 77 6.72 8.99 -11.52
C GLY A 77 8.21 9.27 -11.47
N GLY A 78 8.56 10.37 -10.83
CA GLY A 78 9.93 10.81 -10.70
C GLY A 78 10.01 12.05 -9.81
N VAL A 79 11.24 12.43 -9.51
CA VAL A 79 11.55 13.72 -8.90
C VAL A 79 11.87 14.66 -10.06
N ASP A 80 11.24 15.83 -10.13
CA ASP A 80 11.60 16.85 -11.12
C ASP A 80 13.06 17.26 -10.85
N GLU A 81 13.99 16.82 -11.71
CA GLU A 81 15.37 17.28 -11.69
C GLU A 81 15.42 18.68 -12.33
N ARG A 82 15.21 19.73 -11.52
CA ARG A 82 15.50 21.11 -11.91
C ARG A 82 16.76 21.63 -11.24
#